data_AF-A0A8T2U426-F1
#
_entry.id   AF-A0A8T2U426-F1
#
_cell.length_a   1.000
_cell.length_b   1.000
_cell.length_c   1.000
_cell.angle_alpha   90.00
_cell.angle_beta   90.00
_cell.angle_gamma   90.00
#
_symmetry.space_group_name_H-M   'P 1'
#
loop_
_entity.id
_entity.type
_entity.pdbx_description
1 polymer ?
#
loop_
_entity_poly.entity_id
_entity_poly.type
_entity_poly.pdbx_seq_one_letter_code
_entity_poly.pdbx_strand_id
1 'polypeptide(L)'
;MNWVDELDGAVPLPTGWHDVWLMLRPNEEGLTFDCKQNPLLTGSGLRKRLDRFFCHLQDFSLESIEMVGTQAIPGVMFETEVKVKGESKKVQLPVLPSDHFGLLLKIAQNRES
;
A
#
# COMPACT_ATOMS: atom_id res chain seq x y z
N MET A 1 -2.57 9.40 -2.93
CA MET A 1 -1.74 10.60 -3.18
C MET A 1 -0.74 10.26 -4.28
N ASN A 2 -0.64 11.03 -5.37
CA ASN A 2 0.20 10.67 -6.53
C ASN A 2 1.70 11.00 -6.33
N TRP A 3 2.19 10.96 -5.09
CA TRP A 3 3.58 11.29 -4.75
C TRP A 3 4.48 10.08 -4.95
N VAL A 4 5.51 10.22 -5.79
CA VAL A 4 6.46 9.18 -6.14
C VAL A 4 7.83 9.61 -5.63
N ASP A 5 8.34 8.94 -4.61
CA ASP A 5 9.56 9.35 -3.89
C ASP A 5 10.77 9.49 -4.85
N GLU A 6 10.85 8.66 -5.90
CA GLU A 6 11.92 8.72 -6.91
C GLU A 6 11.84 9.94 -7.84
N LEU A 7 10.64 10.49 -8.07
CA LEU A 7 10.40 11.61 -8.99
C LEU A 7 10.24 12.94 -8.25
N ASP A 8 9.51 12.92 -7.15
CA ASP A 8 9.11 14.10 -6.37
C ASP A 8 10.00 14.33 -5.15
N GLY A 9 10.84 13.34 -4.79
CA GLY A 9 11.70 13.39 -3.61
C GLY A 9 10.94 13.10 -2.31
N ALA A 10 11.54 13.46 -1.17
CA ALA A 10 10.89 13.34 0.13
C ALA A 10 9.70 14.31 0.23
N VAL A 11 8.59 13.84 0.78
CA VAL A 11 7.40 14.68 1.01
C VAL A 11 7.79 15.83 1.96
N PRO A 12 7.57 17.11 1.57
CA PRO A 12 7.96 18.27 2.37
C PRO A 12 6.96 18.47 3.52
N LEU A 13 7.08 17.65 4.56
CA LEU A 13 6.20 17.72 5.73
C LEU A 13 6.58 18.91 6.63
N PRO A 14 5.60 19.66 7.18
CA PRO A 14 5.86 20.68 8.18
C PRO A 14 6.50 20.09 9.45
N THR A 15 7.18 20.91 10.24
CA THR A 15 7.77 20.49 11.52
C THR A 15 6.74 19.79 12.42
N GLY A 16 7.13 18.64 12.97
CA GLY A 16 6.29 17.79 13.83
C GLY A 16 5.41 16.78 13.07
N TRP A 17 5.28 16.91 11.75
CA TRP A 17 4.60 15.90 10.94
C TRP A 17 5.55 14.79 10.53
N HIS A 18 5.09 13.56 10.64
CA HIS A 18 5.87 12.37 10.33
C HIS A 18 5.11 11.43 9.40
N ASP A 19 5.84 10.80 8.48
CA ASP A 19 5.37 9.64 7.72
C ASP A 19 5.35 8.42 8.63
N VAL A 20 4.15 7.95 8.97
CA VAL A 20 3.95 6.88 9.94
C VAL A 20 4.56 5.56 9.47
N TRP A 21 4.49 5.28 8.16
CA TRP A 21 5.06 4.05 7.62
C TRP A 21 6.58 4.03 7.79
N LEU A 22 7.25 5.14 7.43
CA LEU A 22 8.70 5.24 7.58
C LEU A 22 9.15 5.17 9.04
N MET A 23 8.36 5.68 9.99
CA MET A 23 8.71 5.60 11.41
C MET A 23 8.55 4.20 11.99
N LEU A 24 7.45 3.50 11.69
CA LEU A 24 7.16 2.20 12.28
C LEU A 24 7.77 1.03 11.50
N ARG A 25 8.00 1.20 10.19
CA ARG A 25 8.45 0.17 9.25
C ARG A 25 9.58 0.69 8.33
N PRO A 26 10.70 1.21 8.89
CA PRO A 26 11.75 1.88 8.11
C PRO A 26 12.44 1.00 7.07
N ASN A 27 12.36 -0.33 7.22
CA ASN A 27 12.99 -1.31 6.33
C ASN A 27 12.02 -1.94 5.32
N GLU A 28 10.77 -1.47 5.26
CA GLU A 28 9.75 -2.02 4.37
C GLU A 28 9.28 -0.96 3.35
N GLU A 29 9.12 -1.34 2.08
CA GLU A 29 8.78 -0.41 0.99
C GLU A 29 7.39 0.24 1.14
N GLY A 30 6.44 -0.41 1.83
CA GLY A 30 5.09 0.12 2.04
C GLY A 30 4.25 0.28 0.78
N LEU A 31 4.44 -0.58 -0.22
CA LEU A 31 3.79 -0.46 -1.52
C LEU A 31 2.31 -0.80 -1.42
N THR A 32 1.47 0.22 -1.30
CA THR A 32 0.01 0.07 -1.28
C THR A 32 -0.57 -0.17 -2.66
N PHE A 33 0.21 0.05 -3.72
CA PHE A 33 -0.13 -0.31 -5.09
C PHE A 33 1.01 -1.15 -5.68
N ASP A 34 0.90 -2.47 -5.67
CA ASP A 34 1.98 -3.38 -6.12
C ASP A 34 1.49 -4.36 -7.19
N CYS A 35 1.87 -4.11 -8.44
CA CYS A 35 1.52 -4.98 -9.56
C CYS A 35 2.12 -6.39 -9.49
N LYS A 36 3.13 -6.63 -8.65
CA LYS A 36 3.70 -7.96 -8.44
C LYS A 36 2.85 -8.79 -7.48
N GLN A 37 2.22 -8.13 -6.51
CA GLN A 37 1.46 -8.80 -5.45
C GLN A 37 -0.05 -8.77 -5.69
N ASN A 38 -0.55 -7.86 -6.53
CA ASN A 38 -1.96 -7.74 -6.87
C ASN A 38 -2.24 -8.15 -8.33
N PRO A 39 -2.82 -9.35 -8.56
CA PRO A 39 -3.19 -9.83 -9.90
C PRO A 39 -4.13 -8.92 -10.68
N LEU A 40 -4.92 -8.07 -10.02
CA LEU A 40 -5.80 -7.09 -10.69
C LEU A 40 -5.01 -6.10 -11.56
N LEU A 41 -3.73 -5.90 -11.27
CA LEU A 41 -2.83 -4.96 -11.95
C LEU A 41 -1.98 -5.61 -13.04
N THR A 42 -2.38 -6.79 -13.51
CA THR A 42 -1.66 -7.54 -14.55
C THR A 42 -1.41 -6.67 -15.79
N GLY A 43 -0.17 -6.67 -16.29
CA GLY A 43 0.26 -5.88 -17.45
C GLY A 43 0.89 -4.53 -17.10
N SER A 44 0.89 -4.15 -15.83
CA SER A 44 1.64 -3.00 -15.30
C SER A 44 2.93 -3.44 -14.63
N GLY A 45 3.96 -2.58 -14.63
CA GLY A 45 5.18 -2.72 -13.83
C GLY A 45 5.22 -1.79 -12.61
N LEU A 46 4.09 -1.11 -12.33
CA LEU A 46 4.03 -0.08 -11.31
C LEU A 46 3.96 -0.69 -9.91
N ARG A 47 4.90 -0.27 -9.06
CA ARG A 47 4.91 -0.55 -7.63
C ARG A 47 5.14 0.77 -6.90
N LYS A 48 4.14 1.24 -6.16
CA LYS A 48 4.13 2.59 -5.58
C LYS A 48 3.51 2.59 -4.19
N ARG A 49 4.00 3.51 -3.35
CA ARG A 49 3.42 3.85 -2.04
C ARG A 49 2.50 5.07 -2.17
N LEU A 50 1.29 4.82 -2.68
CA LEU A 50 0.33 5.88 -3.01
C LEU A 50 -0.50 6.32 -1.81
N ASP A 51 -0.73 5.41 -0.87
CA ASP A 51 -1.52 5.65 0.33
C ASP A 51 -0.57 5.77 1.52
N ARG A 52 -0.78 6.81 2.34
CA ARG A 52 0.14 7.23 3.39
C ARG A 52 -0.65 7.80 4.56
N PHE A 53 -0.15 7.56 5.77
CA PHE A 53 -0.55 8.31 6.95
C PHE A 53 0.56 9.29 7.31
N PHE A 54 0.20 10.57 7.40
CA PHE A 54 1.03 11.60 8.02
C PHE A 54 0.39 12.02 9.33
N CYS A 55 1.17 12.07 10.40
CA CYS A 55 0.65 12.42 11.71
C CYS A 55 1.56 13.41 12.43
N HIS A 56 0.94 14.32 13.17
CA HIS A 56 1.56 15.14 14.20
C HIS A 56 0.74 14.92 15.48
N LEU A 57 1.26 14.11 16.39
CA LEU A 57 0.55 13.67 17.59
C LEU A 57 1.27 14.19 18.83
N GLN A 58 0.50 14.69 19.80
CA GLN A 58 1.00 15.17 21.09
C GLN A 58 0.52 14.26 22.24
N ASP A 59 -0.78 13.99 22.28
CA ASP A 59 -1.41 13.19 23.35
C ASP A 59 -1.59 11.71 22.99
N PHE A 60 -1.11 11.32 21.82
CA PHE A 60 -1.18 9.95 21.31
C PHE A 60 0.20 9.47 20.85
N SER A 61 0.40 8.16 20.95
CA SER A 61 1.56 7.46 20.42
C SER A 61 1.13 6.52 19.30
N LEU A 62 2.05 6.26 18.37
CA LEU A 62 1.87 5.31 17.30
C LEU A 62 2.19 3.91 17.83
N GLU A 63 1.24 2.97 17.75
CA GLU A 63 1.46 1.59 18.19
C GLU A 63 1.88 0.68 17.04
N SER A 64 1.09 0.65 15.97
CA SER A 64 1.36 -0.21 14.82
C SER A 64 0.77 0.36 13.54
N ILE A 65 1.35 -0.04 12.42
CA ILE A 65 0.79 0.12 11.09
C ILE A 65 0.89 -1.21 10.36
N GLU A 66 -0.21 -1.58 9.72
CA GLU A 66 -0.37 -2.87 9.05
C GLU A 66 -1.00 -2.67 7.67
N MET A 67 -0.59 -3.49 6.71
CA MET A 67 -1.20 -3.55 5.40
C MET A 67 -2.33 -4.57 5.40
N VAL A 68 -3.51 -4.17 4.91
CA VAL A 68 -4.73 -4.99 4.90
C VAL A 68 -5.27 -5.17 3.48
N GLY A 69 -6.14 -6.17 3.31
CA GLY A 69 -6.66 -6.52 1.98
C GLY A 69 -5.64 -7.24 1.10
N THR A 70 -4.62 -7.87 1.70
CA THR A 70 -3.55 -8.60 1.00
C THR A 70 -3.94 -10.01 0.57
N GLN A 71 -5.11 -10.49 1.01
CA GLN A 71 -5.60 -11.83 0.72
C GLN A 71 -6.69 -11.78 -0.34
N ALA A 72 -6.67 -12.76 -1.24
CA ALA A 72 -7.72 -12.93 -2.23
C ALA A 72 -9.07 -13.22 -1.56
N ILE A 73 -10.14 -12.74 -2.18
CA ILE A 73 -11.51 -13.05 -1.77
C ILE A 73 -11.80 -14.52 -2.13
N PRO A 74 -12.12 -15.38 -1.16
CA PRO A 74 -12.32 -16.80 -1.42
C PRO A 74 -13.41 -17.06 -2.46
N GLY A 75 -13.09 -17.86 -3.49
CA GLY A 75 -14.03 -18.25 -4.53
C GLY A 75 -14.32 -17.18 -5.58
N VAL A 76 -13.70 -16.00 -5.51
CA VAL A 76 -13.89 -14.92 -6.49
C VAL A 76 -12.70 -14.84 -7.43
N MET A 77 -12.97 -15.03 -8.71
CA MET A 77 -12.01 -15.01 -9.80
C MET A 77 -12.46 -14.02 -10.87
N PHE A 78 -11.51 -13.44 -11.61
CA PHE A 78 -11.81 -12.63 -12.79
C PHE A 78 -11.07 -13.18 -14.01
N GLU A 79 -11.69 -13.03 -15.18
CA GLU A 79 -11.07 -13.35 -16.46
C GLU A 79 -10.29 -12.14 -16.98
N THR A 80 -9.06 -12.34 -17.40
CA THR A 80 -8.27 -11.33 -18.10
C THR A 80 -7.45 -11.95 -19.23
N GLU A 81 -6.99 -11.12 -20.15
CA GLU A 81 -6.09 -11.54 -21.24
C GLU A 81 -4.65 -11.19 -20.91
N VAL A 82 -3.78 -12.20 -20.94
CA VAL A 82 -2.34 -12.01 -20.81
C VAL A 82 -1.65 -12.35 -22.12
N LYS A 83 -0.68 -11.51 -22.51
CA LYS A 83 0.17 -11.78 -23.67
C LYS A 83 1.31 -12.70 -23.28
N VAL A 84 1.32 -13.90 -23.83
CA VAL A 84 2.41 -14.88 -23.64
C VAL A 84 3.02 -15.16 -25.01
N LYS A 85 4.28 -14.77 -25.20
CA LYS A 85 5.03 -14.94 -26.46
C LYS A 85 4.30 -14.39 -27.71
N GLY A 86 3.57 -13.28 -27.54
CA GLY A 86 2.84 -12.61 -28.64
C GLY A 86 1.41 -13.11 -28.86
N GLU A 87 0.98 -14.19 -28.21
CA GLU A 87 -0.40 -14.67 -28.25
C GLU A 87 -1.18 -14.18 -27.02
N SER A 88 -2.41 -13.69 -27.24
CA SER A 88 -3.34 -13.39 -26.15
C SER A 88 -3.97 -14.68 -25.64
N LYS A 89 -3.85 -14.94 -24.34
CA LYS A 89 -4.51 -16.06 -23.66
C LYS A 89 -5.38 -15.55 -22.53
N LYS A 90 -6.61 -16.06 -22.47
CA LYS A 90 -7.52 -15.84 -21.36
C LYS A 90 -7.06 -16.65 -20.15
N VAL A 91 -6.96 -15.99 -19.00
CA VAL A 91 -6.60 -16.59 -17.72
C VAL A 91 -7.59 -16.17 -16.64
N GLN A 92 -7.78 -17.04 -15.67
CA GLN A 92 -8.57 -16.76 -14.47
C GLN A 92 -7.60 -16.44 -13.33
N LEU A 93 -7.77 -15.28 -12.70
CA LEU A 93 -6.92 -14.82 -11.61
C LEU A 93 -7.76 -14.52 -10.36
N PRO A 94 -7.21 -14.70 -9.16
CA PRO A 94 -7.92 -14.38 -7.93
C PRO A 94 -8.14 -12.86 -7.81
N VAL A 95 -9.30 -12.49 -7.27
CA VAL A 95 -9.64 -11.09 -6.99
C VAL A 95 -9.22 -10.74 -5.57
N LEU A 96 -8.46 -9.65 -5.42
CA LEU A 96 -8.25 -9.01 -4.13
C LEU A 96 -9.34 -7.96 -3.87
N PRO A 97 -9.52 -7.52 -2.61
CA PRO A 97 -10.55 -6.53 -2.26
C PRO A 97 -10.50 -5.21 -3.05
N SER A 98 -9.31 -4.80 -3.49
CA SER A 98 -9.07 -3.60 -4.30
C SER A 98 -7.77 -3.77 -5.10
N ASP A 99 -7.57 -2.93 -6.09
CA ASP A 99 -6.29 -2.71 -6.78
C ASP A 99 -5.23 -2.07 -5.87
N HIS A 100 -5.66 -1.42 -4.77
CA HIS A 100 -4.81 -0.97 -3.67
C HIS A 100 -4.91 -1.91 -2.45
N PHE A 101 -3.82 -2.04 -1.71
CA PHE A 101 -3.83 -2.53 -0.34
C PHE A 101 -4.17 -1.40 0.62
N GLY A 102 -4.97 -1.71 1.64
CA GLY A 102 -5.31 -0.74 2.68
C GLY A 102 -4.21 -0.61 3.73
N LEU A 103 -4.24 0.49 4.47
CA LEU A 103 -3.40 0.70 5.66
C LEU A 103 -4.28 0.81 6.90
N LEU A 104 -3.94 0.05 7.94
CA LEU A 104 -4.56 0.13 9.25
C LEU A 104 -3.53 0.70 10.24
N LEU A 105 -3.83 1.88 10.78
CA LEU A 105 -3.02 2.56 11.78
C LEU A 105 -3.67 2.39 13.16
N LYS A 106 -2.89 1.89 14.13
CA LYS A 106 -3.27 1.85 15.54
C LYS A 106 -2.49 2.91 16.32
N ILE A 107 -3.23 3.75 17.05
CA ILE A 107 -2.69 4.76 17.96
C ILE A 107 -3.24 4.51 19.37
N ALA A 108 -2.49 4.93 20.38
CA ALA A 108 -2.94 4.87 21.77
C ALA A 108 -2.75 6.21 22.46
N GLN A 109 -3.64 6.50 23.41
CA GLN A 109 -3.49 7.68 24.24
C GLN A 109 -2.25 7.53 25.12
N ASN A 110 -1.44 8.58 25.19
CA ASN A 110 -0.32 8.65 26.11
C ASN A 110 -0.89 8.62 27.53
N ARG A 111 -0.53 7.62 28.34
CA ARG A 111 -0.91 7.60 29.74
C ARG A 111 -0.05 8.62 30.46
N GLU A 112 -0.68 9.53 31.20
CA GLU A 112 0.03 10.40 32.13
C GLU A 112 0.74 9.51 33.16
N SER A 113 2.07 9.66 33.24
CA SER A 113 2.94 9.00 34.22
C SER A 113 2.88 9.69 35.57
#